data_AF-A0A2T1E2Y9-F1
#
_entry.id   AF-A0A2T1E2Y9-F1
#
_cell.length_a   1.000
_cell.length_b   1.000
_cell.length_c   1.000
_cell.angle_alpha   90.00
_cell.angle_beta   90.00
_cell.angle_gamma   90.00
#
_symmetry.space_group_name_H-M   'P 1'
#
loop_
_entity.id
_entity.type
_entity.pdbx_description
1 polymer ?
#
loop_
_entity_poly.entity_id
_entity_poly.type
_entity_poly.pdbx_seq_one_letter_code
_entity_poly.pdbx_strand_id
1 'polypeptide(L)'
;KELLIKKLETLLPEEQEKVIEFVDFLEFSRHVKERQSLPKDTAVSPLGNRLREIRAEIIASGEQLLTPEQADCEKADRRGGYQGN
;
A
#
# COMPACT_ATOMS: atom_id res chain seq x y z
N LYS A 1 -15.05 28.76 16.08
CA LYS A 1 -13.61 28.85 15.71
C LYS A 1 -12.86 29.72 16.71
N GLU A 2 -13.32 30.93 17.01
CA GLU A 2 -12.66 31.86 17.96
C GLU A 2 -12.49 31.31 19.39
N LEU A 3 -13.49 30.59 19.93
CA LEU A 3 -13.38 29.97 21.26
C LEU A 3 -12.27 28.92 21.34
N LEU A 4 -11.99 28.23 20.23
CA LEU A 4 -10.95 27.20 20.15
C LEU A 4 -9.56 27.84 20.19
N ILE A 5 -9.39 28.93 19.43
CA ILE A 5 -8.14 29.71 19.38
C ILE A 5 -7.84 30.29 20.76
N LYS A 6 -8.83 30.90 21.41
CA LYS A 6 -8.67 31.42 22.78
C LYS A 6 -8.27 30.33 23.78
N LYS A 7 -8.82 29.12 23.67
CA LYS A 7 -8.43 28.00 24.53
C LYS A 7 -7.00 27.53 24.26
N LEU A 8 -6.59 27.46 23.00
CA LEU A 8 -5.22 27.12 22.59
C LEU A 8 -4.20 28.15 23.11
N GLU A 9 -4.53 29.44 23.04
CA GLU A 9 -3.70 30.54 23.54
C GLU A 9 -3.55 30.52 25.07
N THR A 10 -4.50 29.94 25.80
CA THR A 10 -4.42 29.81 27.27
C THR A 10 -3.65 28.58 27.76
N LEU A 11 -3.25 27.67 26.87
CA LEU A 11 -2.49 26.48 27.22
C LEU A 11 -1.01 26.80 27.49
N LEU A 12 -0.37 25.96 28.30
CA LEU A 12 1.08 26.01 28.48
C LEU A 12 1.80 25.57 27.19
N PRO A 13 3.07 25.98 26.96
CA PRO A 13 3.82 25.60 25.76
C PRO A 13 3.87 24.09 25.52
N GLU A 14 4.04 23.30 26.58
CA GLU A 14 4.07 21.83 26.52
C GLU A 14 2.72 21.21 26.12
N GLU A 15 1.62 21.87 26.45
CA GLU A 15 0.27 21.44 26.08
C GLU A 15 -0.07 21.85 24.64
N GLN A 16 0.44 22.99 24.19
CA GLN A 16 0.34 23.43 22.79
C GLN A 16 1.08 22.45 21.86
N GLU A 17 2.27 22.01 22.24
CA GLU A 17 3.05 21.01 21.48
C GLU A 17 2.25 19.71 21.30
N LYS A 18 1.63 19.19 22.36
CA LYS A 18 0.78 18.00 22.29
C LYS A 18 -0.42 18.16 21.34
N VAL A 19 -0.97 19.38 21.24
CA VAL A 19 -2.05 19.66 20.29
C VAL A 19 -1.52 19.65 18.86
N ILE A 20 -0.33 20.21 18.62
CA ILE A 20 0.34 20.15 17.31
C ILE A 20 0.59 18.69 16.91
N GLU A 21 1.22 17.89 17.78
CA GLU A 21 1.46 16.46 17.54
C GLU A 21 0.15 15.70 17.22
N PHE A 22 -0.94 16.02 17.92
CA PHE A 22 -2.24 15.41 17.67
C PHE A 22 -2.84 15.82 16.31
N VAL A 23 -2.71 17.09 15.91
CA VAL A 23 -3.16 17.54 14.59
C VAL A 23 -2.35 16.87 13.49
N ASP A 24 -1.02 16.82 13.63
CA ASP A 24 -0.13 16.14 12.68
C ASP A 24 -0.49 14.65 12.55
N PHE A 25 -0.79 13.99 13.66
CA PHE A 25 -1.28 12.61 13.67
C PHE A 25 -2.61 12.46 12.91
N LEU A 26 -3.55 13.38 13.09
CA LEU A 26 -4.83 13.36 12.38
C LEU A 26 -4.64 13.59 10.87
N GLU A 27 -3.76 14.52 10.47
CA GLU A 27 -3.45 14.76 9.07
C GLU A 27 -2.76 13.57 8.42
N PHE A 28 -1.76 12.99 9.09
CA PHE A 28 -1.11 11.76 8.66
C PHE A 28 -2.14 10.63 8.51
N SER A 29 -3.00 10.43 9.51
CA SER A 29 -4.05 9.40 9.49
C SER A 29 -5.06 9.61 8.36
N ARG A 30 -5.42 10.87 8.06
CA ARG A 30 -6.29 11.21 6.93
C ARG A 30 -5.60 10.88 5.61
N HIS A 31 -4.33 11.23 5.43
CA HIS A 31 -3.58 10.90 4.22
C HIS A 31 -3.36 9.40 4.04
N VAL A 32 -3.14 8.64 5.11
CA VAL A 32 -3.06 7.18 5.06
C VAL A 32 -4.41 6.59 4.65
N LYS A 33 -5.52 7.08 5.23
CA LYS A 33 -6.87 6.64 4.85
C LYS A 33 -7.21 7.03 3.42
N GLU A 34 -6.84 8.22 2.95
CA GLU A 34 -7.01 8.66 1.57
C GLU A 34 -6.21 7.80 0.59
N ARG A 35 -4.99 7.38 0.95
CA ARG A 35 -4.21 6.42 0.16
C ARG A 35 -4.82 5.01 0.14
N GLN A 36 -5.51 4.63 1.22
CA GLN A 36 -6.25 3.36 1.31
C GLN A 36 -7.65 3.44 0.68
N SER A 37 -8.19 4.66 0.53
CA SER A 37 -9.49 4.97 -0.08
C SER A 37 -9.36 5.57 -1.47
N LEU A 38 -8.15 5.62 -2.06
CA LEU A 38 -8.09 5.39 -3.51
C LEU A 38 -8.96 4.15 -3.70
N PRO A 39 -9.95 4.20 -4.62
CA PRO A 39 -10.60 2.97 -4.98
C PRO A 39 -9.46 2.00 -5.21
N LYS A 40 -9.55 0.83 -4.58
CA LYS A 40 -8.90 -0.32 -5.17
C LYS A 40 -9.57 -0.40 -6.53
N ASP A 41 -9.08 0.36 -7.50
CA ASP A 41 -9.40 0.25 -8.90
C ASP A 41 -8.70 -1.03 -9.33
N THR A 42 -9.13 -2.14 -8.72
CA THR A 42 -9.72 -3.24 -9.46
C THR A 42 -10.91 -2.74 -10.28
N ALA A 43 -10.76 -1.67 -11.07
CA ALA A 43 -11.21 -1.75 -12.44
C ALA A 43 -10.43 -2.95 -12.95
N VAL A 44 -11.05 -4.14 -12.82
CA VAL A 44 -10.37 -5.37 -13.14
C VAL A 44 -10.13 -5.25 -14.62
N SER A 45 -8.89 -4.89 -14.98
CA SER A 45 -8.56 -4.68 -16.37
C SER A 45 -8.94 -5.97 -17.09
N PRO A 46 -9.47 -5.94 -18.31
CA PRO A 46 -9.78 -7.15 -19.06
C PRO A 46 -8.60 -8.13 -19.05
N LEU A 47 -7.38 -7.59 -19.08
CA LEU A 47 -6.14 -8.32 -18.88
C LEU A 47 -6.02 -8.96 -17.48
N GLY A 48 -6.26 -8.21 -16.41
CA GLY A 48 -6.23 -8.72 -15.03
C GLY A 48 -7.25 -9.84 -14.77
N ASN A 49 -8.43 -9.78 -15.38
CA ASN A 49 -9.42 -10.87 -15.34
C ASN A 49 -8.88 -12.11 -16.04
N ARG A 50 -8.41 -11.95 -17.28
CA ARG A 50 -7.87 -13.06 -18.08
C ARG A 50 -6.66 -13.72 -17.41
N LEU A 51 -5.78 -12.94 -16.78
CA LEU A 51 -4.64 -13.47 -16.04
C LEU A 51 -5.07 -14.30 -14.81
N ARG A 52 -6.17 -13.93 -14.14
CA ARG A 52 -6.73 -14.72 -13.02
C ARG A 52 -7.37 -16.02 -13.48
N GLU A 53 -8.04 -16.02 -14.63
CA GLU A 53 -8.61 -17.23 -15.24
C GLU A 53 -7.51 -18.21 -15.60
N ILE A 54 -6.48 -17.74 -16.34
CA ILE A 54 -5.30 -18.57 -16.68
C ILE A 54 -4.64 -19.11 -15.41
N ARG A 55 -4.49 -18.27 -14.37
CA ARG A 55 -3.94 -18.71 -13.07
C ARG A 55 -4.77 -19.84 -12.45
N ALA A 56 -6.09 -19.78 -12.53
CA ALA A 56 -6.98 -20.80 -11.98
C ALA A 56 -6.90 -22.11 -12.78
N GLU A 57 -6.79 -22.04 -14.11
CA GLU A 57 -6.62 -23.20 -14.98
C GLU A 57 -5.33 -23.96 -14.68
N ILE A 58 -4.20 -23.25 -14.50
CA ILE A 58 -2.90 -23.84 -14.15
C ILE A 58 -2.98 -24.55 -12.78
N ILE A 59 -3.60 -23.92 -11.78
CA ILE A 59 -3.76 -24.56 -10.47
C ILE A 59 -4.65 -25.81 -10.57
N ALA A 60 -5.71 -25.76 -11.40
CA ALA A 60 -6.62 -26.88 -11.60
C ALA A 60 -5.99 -28.05 -12.36
N SER A 61 -4.99 -27.81 -13.22
CA SER A 61 -4.20 -28.88 -13.86
C SER A 61 -3.22 -29.58 -12.91
N GLY A 62 -3.11 -29.09 -11.66
CA GLY A 62 -2.18 -29.60 -10.66
C GLY A 62 -0.77 -29.01 -10.75
N GLU A 63 -0.57 -28.04 -11.65
CA GLU A 63 0.68 -27.30 -11.74
C GLU A 63 0.78 -26.25 -10.64
N GLN A 64 1.93 -26.19 -9.97
CA GLN A 64 2.19 -25.20 -8.92
C GLN A 64 2.72 -23.92 -9.55
N LEU A 65 2.19 -22.79 -9.09
CA LEU A 65 2.75 -21.48 -9.45
C LEU A 65 4.11 -21.29 -8.79
N LEU A 66 4.98 -20.58 -9.48
CA LEU A 66 6.28 -20.19 -8.96
C LEU A 66 6.12 -19.37 -7.67
N THR A 67 7.00 -19.62 -6.71
CA THR A 67 7.20 -18.69 -5.59
C THR A 67 7.79 -17.37 -6.11
N PRO A 68 7.71 -16.27 -5.34
CA PRO A 68 8.34 -15.01 -5.72
C PRO A 68 9.82 -15.17 -6.10
N GLU A 69 10.56 -15.97 -5.34
CA GLU A 69 11.98 -16.23 -5.54
C GLU A 69 12.23 -16.99 -6.85
N GLN A 70 11.44 -18.03 -7.12
CA GLN A 70 11.53 -18.79 -8.37
C GLN A 70 11.18 -17.93 -9.60
N ALA A 71 10.19 -17.05 -9.47
CA ALA A 71 9.82 -16.12 -10.52
C ALA A 71 10.94 -15.10 -10.80
N ASP A 72 11.68 -14.68 -9.77
CA ASP A 72 12.81 -13.77 -9.93
C ASP A 72 14.02 -14.46 -10.56
N CYS A 73 14.30 -15.72 -10.21
CA CYS A 73 15.28 -16.55 -10.91
C CYS A 73 14.94 -16.68 -12.40
N GLU A 74 13.69 -17.02 -12.74
CA GLU A 74 13.26 -17.18 -14.14
C GLU A 74 13.34 -15.86 -14.93
N LYS A 75 13.04 -14.72 -14.30
CA LYS A 75 13.21 -13.39 -14.93
C LYS A 75 14.68 -13.08 -15.20
N ALA A 76 15.58 -13.42 -14.27
CA ALA A 76 17.00 -13.21 -14.40
C ALA A 76 17.58 -14.10 -15.52
N ASP A 77 17.16 -15.36 -15.59
CA ASP A 77 17.54 -16.30 -16.64
C ASP A 77 17.11 -15.80 -18.03
N ARG A 78 15.85 -15.35 -18.17
CA ARG A 78 15.34 -14.81 -19.44
C ARG A 78 16.00 -13.50 -19.88
N ARG A 79 16.64 -12.76 -18.96
CA ARG A 79 17.36 -11.51 -19.25
C ARG A 79 18.86 -11.73 -19.53
N GLY A 80 19.32 -12.99 -19.55
CA GLY A 80 20.68 -13.31 -19.98
C GLY A 80 21.72 -13.44 -18.88
N GLY A 81 21.34 -13.75 -17.63
CA GLY A 81 22.30 -14.38 -16.72
C GLY A 81 22.04 -14.22 -15.24
N TYR A 82 21.64 -15.33 -14.63
CA TYR A 82 21.98 -15.68 -13.25
C TYR A 82 23.51 -15.66 -13.10
N GLN A 83 24.05 -14.68 -12.37
CA GLN A 83 25.39 -14.80 -11.79
C GLN A 83 25.22 -15.38 -10.40
N GLY A 84 25.25 -16.71 -10.34
CA GLY A 84 25.02 -17.45 -9.10
C GLY A 84 26.08 -17.21 -8.04
N ASN A 85 25.65 -17.40 -6.79
CA ASN A 85 26.37 -18.15 -5.77
C ASN A 85 25.33 -18.90 -4.94
#